data_AF-A0A0M2KAR3-F1
#
_entry.id   AF-A0A0M2KAR3-F1
#
_cell.length_a   1.000
_cell.length_b   1.000
_cell.length_c   1.000
_cell.angle_alpha   90.00
_cell.angle_beta   90.00
_cell.angle_gamma   90.00
#
_symmetry.space_group_name_H-M   'P 1'
#
loop_
_entity.id
_entity.type
_entity.pdbx_description
1 polymer ?
#
loop_
_entity_poly.entity_id
_entity_poly.type
_entity_poly.pdbx_seq_one_letter_code
_entity_poly.pdbx_strand_id
1 'polypeptide(L)'
;MMLLLSAPLTWAHPHSFIAMQVTPVHKDNVLTGLKMHWVMDEITSADLLYDAGKAKPGSEVWKKLAAEVMANVLGQHYFSEFWHEGKAVKFYNFPPEYQLFREGHKAVLEFILPLSEPQPLAGQRYTFSTFDPTYFVDMYYDSEKSLHLPPELAQRCQLTLHTPKPNESMKAYALSLDKADAPPAEMDLGRQFAQTVMLVCQ
;
A
#
# COMPACT_ATOMS: atom_id res chain seq x y z
N MET A 1 -34.77 -29.47 23.60
CA MET A 1 -34.48 -28.80 22.32
C MET A 1 -33.13 -28.11 22.45
N MET A 2 -32.07 -28.71 21.92
CA MET A 2 -30.70 -28.20 22.04
C MET A 2 -30.53 -27.07 21.02
N LEU A 3 -30.39 -25.82 21.49
CA LEU A 3 -30.06 -24.69 20.61
C LEU A 3 -28.63 -24.87 20.13
N LEU A 4 -28.47 -25.31 18.87
CA LEU A 4 -27.21 -25.17 18.14
C LEU A 4 -27.00 -23.68 17.88
N LEU A 5 -26.12 -23.02 18.64
CA LEU A 5 -25.60 -21.73 18.24
C LEU A 5 -24.73 -21.94 17.00
N SER A 6 -25.25 -21.57 15.84
CA SER A 6 -24.45 -21.38 14.63
C SER A 6 -23.52 -20.21 14.88
N ALA A 7 -22.24 -20.45 15.13
CA ALA A 7 -21.26 -19.37 15.10
C ALA A 7 -21.30 -18.76 13.68
N PRO A 8 -21.42 -17.43 13.54
CA PRO A 8 -21.30 -16.82 12.22
C PRO A 8 -19.92 -17.16 11.68
N LEU A 9 -19.85 -17.60 10.41
CA LEU A 9 -18.59 -17.61 9.68
C LEU A 9 -18.03 -16.19 9.76
N THR A 10 -16.98 -16.01 10.56
CA THR A 10 -16.23 -14.75 10.56
C THR A 10 -15.71 -14.56 9.16
N TRP A 11 -16.11 -13.45 8.53
CA TRP A 11 -15.68 -13.14 7.18
C TRP A 11 -14.17 -13.07 7.13
N ALA A 12 -13.67 -13.87 6.21
CA ALA A 12 -12.28 -14.22 6.03
C ALA A 12 -11.70 -13.31 4.93
N HIS A 13 -10.44 -12.89 5.10
CA HIS A 13 -9.58 -12.05 4.24
C HIS A 13 -10.26 -11.07 3.24
N PRO A 14 -10.01 -9.75 3.36
CA PRO A 14 -8.94 -9.13 4.16
C PRO A 14 -9.35 -8.90 5.63
N HIS A 15 -8.35 -8.91 6.52
CA HIS A 15 -8.50 -8.63 7.95
C HIS A 15 -8.12 -7.20 8.33
N SER A 16 -7.45 -6.49 7.42
CA SER A 16 -6.98 -5.13 7.60
C SER A 16 -7.12 -4.38 6.27
N PHE A 17 -7.38 -3.09 6.36
CA PHE A 17 -7.57 -2.22 5.22
C PHE A 17 -6.59 -1.03 5.30
N ILE A 18 -5.91 -0.77 4.18
CA ILE A 18 -5.05 0.40 4.01
C ILE A 18 -5.54 1.19 2.79
N ALA A 19 -6.12 2.37 3.04
CA ALA A 19 -6.42 3.32 1.98
C ALA A 19 -5.15 4.08 1.60
N MET A 20 -4.79 4.03 0.32
CA MET A 20 -3.54 4.56 -0.21
C MET A 20 -3.78 5.82 -1.02
N GLN A 21 -2.80 6.72 -0.95
CA GLN A 21 -2.56 7.76 -1.92
C GLN A 21 -1.11 7.70 -2.38
N VAL A 22 -0.86 8.16 -3.60
CA VAL A 22 0.48 8.15 -4.20
C VAL A 22 0.76 9.42 -4.98
N THR A 23 1.98 9.93 -4.86
CA THR A 23 2.49 11.05 -5.66
C THR A 23 3.86 10.70 -6.23
N PRO A 24 4.09 10.77 -7.56
CA PRO A 24 5.43 10.63 -8.12
C PRO A 24 6.40 11.68 -7.56
N VAL A 25 7.59 11.25 -7.17
CA VAL A 25 8.67 12.13 -6.71
C VAL A 25 9.68 12.25 -7.83
N HIS A 26 10.01 13.48 -8.23
CA HIS A 26 10.92 13.74 -9.32
C HIS A 26 11.96 14.79 -8.95
N LYS A 27 13.08 14.75 -9.68
CA LYS A 27 14.05 15.82 -9.75
C LYS A 27 14.29 16.12 -11.22
N ASP A 28 14.04 17.35 -11.64
CA ASP A 28 14.11 17.74 -13.04
C ASP A 28 13.22 16.82 -13.92
N ASN A 29 13.83 16.13 -14.90
CA ASN A 29 13.16 15.23 -15.83
C ASN A 29 13.32 13.74 -15.48
N VAL A 30 13.69 13.42 -14.23
CA VAL A 30 13.81 12.04 -13.77
C VAL A 30 12.91 11.76 -12.56
N LEU A 31 12.22 10.62 -12.61
CA LEU A 31 11.48 10.03 -11.52
C LEU A 31 12.46 9.38 -10.54
N THR A 32 12.37 9.72 -9.27
CA THR A 32 13.27 9.22 -8.22
C THR A 32 12.56 8.33 -7.21
N GLY A 33 11.23 8.34 -7.18
CA GLY A 33 10.47 7.57 -6.20
C GLY A 33 8.98 7.84 -6.26
N LEU A 34 8.27 7.28 -5.29
CA LEU A 34 6.87 7.54 -5.02
C LEU A 34 6.72 8.02 -3.57
N LYS A 35 5.99 9.11 -3.33
CA LYS A 35 5.53 9.47 -1.99
C LYS A 35 4.24 8.69 -1.73
N MET A 36 4.28 7.84 -0.73
CA MET A 36 3.17 7.00 -0.31
C MET A 36 2.52 7.61 0.94
N HIS A 37 1.20 7.60 0.97
CA HIS A 37 0.40 7.99 2.14
C HIS A 37 -0.62 6.89 2.40
N TRP A 38 -0.44 6.16 3.50
CA TRP A 38 -1.19 4.95 3.85
C TRP A 38 -2.00 5.21 5.11
N VAL A 39 -3.32 5.19 4.96
CA VAL A 39 -4.26 5.36 6.06
C VAL A 39 -4.79 3.99 6.45
N MET A 40 -4.39 3.54 7.64
CA MET A 40 -4.87 2.27 8.19
C MET A 40 -6.30 2.42 8.71
N ASP A 41 -7.10 1.36 8.62
CA ASP A 41 -8.42 1.34 9.27
C ASP A 41 -8.31 1.46 10.80
N GLU A 42 -9.44 1.68 11.46
CA GLU A 42 -9.48 1.93 12.91
C GLU A 42 -9.03 0.71 13.73
N ILE A 43 -9.30 -0.51 13.25
CA ILE A 43 -8.94 -1.75 13.95
C ILE A 43 -7.43 -1.96 13.92
N THR A 44 -6.82 -1.85 12.74
CA THR A 44 -5.37 -1.93 12.53
C THR A 44 -4.64 -0.81 13.26
N SER A 45 -5.27 0.37 13.34
CA SER A 45 -4.73 1.52 14.05
C SER A 45 -4.77 1.36 15.57
N ALA A 46 -5.66 0.54 16.12
CA ALA A 46 -5.95 0.51 17.56
C ALA A 46 -4.70 0.28 18.42
N ASP A 47 -3.91 -0.73 18.09
CA ASP A 47 -2.70 -1.09 18.84
C ASP A 47 -1.63 0.02 18.74
N LEU A 48 -1.38 0.53 17.52
CA LEU A 48 -0.44 1.65 17.29
C LEU A 48 -0.85 2.90 18.07
N LEU A 49 -2.15 3.21 18.09
CA LEU A 49 -2.66 4.37 18.80
C LEU A 49 -2.68 4.16 20.31
N TYR A 50 -2.87 2.93 20.79
CA TYR A 50 -2.75 2.59 22.19
C TYR A 50 -1.32 2.82 22.69
N ASP A 51 -0.33 2.30 21.96
CA ASP A 51 1.09 2.46 22.29
C ASP A 51 1.55 3.93 22.19
N ALA A 52 1.02 4.68 21.22
CA ALA A 52 1.28 6.11 21.11
C ALA A 52 0.66 6.91 22.27
N GLY A 53 -0.46 6.46 22.83
CA GLY A 53 -1.19 7.11 23.91
C GLY A 53 -1.45 8.61 23.64
N LYS A 54 -0.93 9.46 24.54
CA LYS A 54 -1.01 10.94 24.46
C LYS A 54 0.30 11.59 23.96
N ALA A 55 1.21 10.82 23.39
CA ALA A 55 2.48 11.35 22.89
C ALA A 55 2.24 12.41 21.80
N LYS A 56 2.99 13.51 21.86
CA LYS A 56 2.89 14.59 20.86
C LYS A 56 3.37 14.10 19.50
N PRO A 57 2.78 14.55 18.37
CA PRO A 57 3.27 14.25 17.03
C PRO A 57 4.77 14.53 16.90
N GLY A 58 5.50 13.64 16.21
CA GLY A 58 6.95 13.76 16.00
C GLY A 58 7.84 13.47 17.23
N SER A 59 7.25 13.10 18.38
CA SER A 59 8.01 12.66 19.54
C SER A 59 8.72 11.31 19.30
N GLU A 60 9.68 10.99 20.17
CA GLU A 60 10.42 9.72 20.12
C GLU A 60 9.51 8.47 20.14
N VAL A 61 8.33 8.56 20.78
CA VAL A 61 7.33 7.47 20.75
C VAL A 61 6.85 7.23 19.32
N TRP A 62 6.41 8.28 18.62
CA TRP A 62 5.96 8.17 17.23
C TRP A 62 7.08 7.76 16.28
N LYS A 63 8.32 8.21 16.51
CA LYS A 63 9.47 7.79 15.70
C LYS A 63 9.77 6.30 15.85
N LYS A 64 9.68 5.75 17.06
CA LYS A 64 9.85 4.31 17.31
C LYS A 64 8.77 3.48 16.64
N LEU A 65 7.50 3.86 16.81
CA LEU A 65 6.37 3.21 16.14
C LEU A 65 6.50 3.29 14.62
N ALA A 66 6.91 4.44 14.08
CA ALA A 66 7.17 4.57 12.64
C ALA A 66 8.27 3.60 12.17
N ALA A 67 9.36 3.46 12.93
CA ALA A 67 10.44 2.54 12.59
C ALA A 67 10.00 1.07 12.65
N GLU A 68 9.17 0.69 13.62
CA GLU A 68 8.63 -0.66 13.75
C GLU A 68 7.71 -1.03 12.57
N VAL A 69 6.76 -0.14 12.23
CA VAL A 69 5.89 -0.33 11.07
C VAL A 69 6.71 -0.37 9.78
N MET A 70 7.66 0.56 9.62
CA MET A 70 8.51 0.64 8.43
C MET A 70 9.40 -0.60 8.27
N ALA A 71 9.89 -1.20 9.37
CA ALA A 71 10.66 -2.44 9.33
C ALA A 71 9.86 -3.61 8.74
N ASN A 72 8.56 -3.71 9.06
CA ASN A 72 7.68 -4.71 8.43
C ASN A 72 7.50 -4.45 6.93
N VAL A 73 7.21 -3.20 6.56
CA VAL A 73 7.07 -2.80 5.16
C VAL A 73 8.36 -3.09 4.36
N LEU A 74 9.54 -2.86 4.93
CA LEU A 74 10.82 -3.22 4.32
C LEU A 74 11.00 -4.73 4.17
N GLY A 75 10.64 -5.51 5.20
CA GLY A 75 10.68 -6.98 5.16
C GLY A 75 9.78 -7.57 4.08
N GLN A 76 8.77 -6.83 3.64
CA GLN A 76 7.83 -7.20 2.58
C GLN A 76 8.13 -6.48 1.26
N HIS A 77 9.35 -5.98 1.06
CA HIS A 77 9.76 -5.26 -0.16
C HIS A 77 8.83 -4.09 -0.52
N TYR A 78 8.44 -3.31 0.48
CA TYR A 78 7.48 -2.21 0.40
C TYR A 78 6.07 -2.61 -0.05
N PHE A 79 5.75 -3.90 -0.05
CA PHE A 79 4.52 -4.44 -0.63
C PHE A 79 4.31 -4.02 -2.08
N SER A 80 5.37 -3.60 -2.78
CA SER A 80 5.23 -2.84 -4.02
C SER A 80 6.04 -3.45 -5.15
N GLU A 81 5.54 -3.25 -6.35
CA GLU A 81 6.25 -3.55 -7.59
C GLU A 81 6.21 -2.35 -8.51
N PHE A 82 7.29 -2.15 -9.27
CA PHE A 82 7.42 -1.06 -10.22
C PHE A 82 8.03 -1.58 -11.50
N TRP A 83 7.44 -1.19 -12.63
CA TRP A 83 7.78 -1.74 -13.94
C TRP A 83 7.98 -0.62 -14.96
N HIS A 84 9.02 -0.76 -15.78
CA HIS A 84 9.33 0.08 -16.93
C HIS A 84 9.47 -0.82 -18.16
N GLU A 85 8.56 -0.68 -19.13
CA GLU A 85 8.56 -1.47 -20.37
C GLU A 85 8.71 -3.00 -20.15
N GLY A 86 8.03 -3.54 -19.13
CA GLY A 86 8.07 -4.96 -18.79
C GLY A 86 9.30 -5.40 -17.98
N LYS A 87 10.20 -4.48 -17.62
CA LYS A 87 11.33 -4.74 -16.73
C LYS A 87 11.05 -4.20 -15.33
N ALA A 88 11.32 -5.02 -14.32
CA ALA A 88 11.20 -4.60 -12.92
C ALA A 88 12.24 -3.52 -12.61
N VAL A 89 11.79 -2.41 -12.04
CA VAL A 89 12.64 -1.36 -11.47
C VAL A 89 12.80 -1.65 -9.99
N LYS A 90 14.04 -1.68 -9.50
CA LYS A 90 14.33 -1.97 -8.11
C LYS A 90 14.12 -0.73 -7.23
N PHE A 91 13.88 -0.96 -5.96
CA PHE A 91 13.84 0.08 -4.94
C PHE A 91 15.15 0.13 -4.15
N TYR A 92 15.45 1.29 -3.58
CA TYR A 92 16.54 1.40 -2.61
C TYR A 92 16.11 0.80 -1.26
N ASN A 93 17.07 0.21 -0.53
CA ASN A 93 16.77 -0.61 0.66
C ASN A 93 16.15 0.18 1.82
N PHE A 94 16.36 1.49 1.91
CA PHE A 94 15.83 2.32 2.99
C PHE A 94 15.17 3.58 2.45
N PRO A 95 13.97 3.94 2.93
CA PRO A 95 13.32 5.18 2.54
C PRO A 95 14.11 6.37 3.12
N PRO A 96 14.35 7.44 2.35
CA PRO A 96 15.04 8.62 2.87
C PRO A 96 14.21 9.35 3.94
N GLU A 97 12.88 9.22 3.87
CA GLU A 97 11.93 9.86 4.77
C GLU A 97 10.76 8.91 5.03
N TYR A 98 10.35 8.83 6.29
CA TYR A 98 9.12 8.18 6.71
C TYR A 98 8.65 8.77 8.04
N GLN A 99 7.34 8.75 8.27
CA GLN A 99 6.71 9.18 9.50
C GLN A 99 5.41 8.44 9.74
N LEU A 100 5.08 8.25 11.02
CA LEU A 100 3.79 7.74 11.46
C LEU A 100 3.12 8.81 12.33
N PHE A 101 1.84 9.06 12.08
CA PHE A 101 1.06 10.02 12.86
C PHE A 101 -0.40 9.59 12.99
N ARG A 102 -1.13 10.29 13.86
CA ARG A 102 -2.56 10.08 14.11
C ARG A 102 -3.40 11.07 13.31
N GLU A 103 -4.42 10.57 12.64
CA GLU A 103 -5.52 11.36 12.08
C GLU A 103 -6.84 10.80 12.61
N GLY A 104 -7.46 11.52 13.57
CA GLY A 104 -8.63 11.02 14.29
C GLY A 104 -8.35 9.68 14.98
N HIS A 105 -9.07 8.63 14.57
CA HIS A 105 -8.93 7.26 15.07
C HIS A 105 -8.04 6.37 14.19
N LYS A 106 -7.35 6.96 13.21
CA LYS A 106 -6.53 6.23 12.25
C LYS A 106 -5.05 6.56 12.41
N ALA A 107 -4.21 5.56 12.21
CA ALA A 107 -2.77 5.70 12.04
C ALA A 107 -2.46 5.92 10.55
N VAL A 108 -1.60 6.88 10.28
CA VAL A 108 -1.20 7.26 8.92
C VAL A 108 0.31 7.10 8.81
N LEU A 109 0.74 6.23 7.91
CA LEU A 109 2.13 6.06 7.53
C LEU A 109 2.39 6.84 6.23
N GLU A 110 3.32 7.78 6.28
CA GLU A 110 3.85 8.43 5.09
C GLU A 110 5.30 8.06 4.90
N PHE A 111 5.70 7.77 3.67
CA PHE A 111 7.10 7.50 3.35
C PHE A 111 7.40 7.76 1.88
N ILE A 112 8.69 7.92 1.58
CA ILE A 112 9.19 7.89 0.20
C ILE A 112 9.59 6.47 -0.12
N LEU A 113 9.03 5.89 -1.18
CA LEU A 113 9.48 4.66 -1.82
C LEU A 113 10.53 5.02 -2.89
N PRO A 114 11.83 4.92 -2.59
CA PRO A 114 12.89 5.35 -3.50
C PRO A 114 13.11 4.31 -4.60
N LEU A 115 13.17 4.75 -5.86
CA LEU A 115 13.74 3.92 -6.93
C LEU A 115 15.25 3.81 -6.71
N SER A 116 15.83 2.62 -6.95
CA SER A 116 17.28 2.42 -6.78
C SER A 116 18.09 3.24 -7.78
N GLU A 117 17.51 3.48 -8.95
CA GLU A 117 18.09 4.29 -10.02
C GLU A 117 17.02 5.26 -10.54
N PRO A 118 17.33 6.56 -10.69
CA PRO A 118 16.41 7.52 -11.30
C PRO A 118 15.98 7.09 -12.71
N GLN A 119 14.69 7.19 -13.00
CA GLN A 119 14.11 6.80 -14.28
C GLN A 119 13.77 8.03 -15.13
N PRO A 120 13.97 8.04 -16.45
CA PRO A 120 13.57 9.17 -17.30
C PRO A 120 12.05 9.40 -17.25
N LEU A 121 11.56 10.63 -17.47
CA LEU A 121 10.12 10.88 -17.55
C LEU A 121 9.64 11.08 -18.99
N ALA A 122 10.35 11.87 -19.80
CA ALA A 122 9.88 12.24 -21.14
C ALA A 122 9.66 11.01 -22.05
N GLY A 123 8.47 10.92 -22.64
CA GLY A 123 8.06 9.82 -23.50
C GLY A 123 7.96 8.45 -22.83
N GLN A 124 7.99 8.37 -21.49
CA GLN A 124 8.04 7.11 -20.75
C GLN A 124 6.67 6.66 -20.25
N ARG A 125 6.58 5.34 -19.99
CA ARG A 125 5.44 4.69 -19.35
C ARG A 125 5.92 3.78 -18.23
N TYR A 126 5.30 3.93 -17.07
CA TYR A 126 5.56 3.11 -15.88
C TYR A 126 4.26 2.52 -15.36
N THR A 127 4.34 1.33 -14.76
CA THR A 127 3.25 0.74 -14.02
C THR A 127 3.71 0.29 -12.66
N PHE A 128 2.90 0.51 -11.63
CA PHE A 128 3.20 0.06 -10.28
C PHE A 128 1.95 -0.37 -9.54
N SER A 129 2.15 -1.29 -8.59
CA SER A 129 1.11 -1.86 -7.75
C SER A 129 1.65 -2.01 -6.34
N THR A 130 0.77 -1.89 -5.35
CA THR A 130 1.07 -2.11 -3.94
C THR A 130 0.02 -3.06 -3.38
N PHE A 131 0.44 -4.19 -2.81
CA PHE A 131 -0.43 -5.25 -2.29
C PHE A 131 0.30 -6.16 -1.31
N ASP A 132 -0.43 -6.72 -0.36
CA ASP A 132 0.02 -7.83 0.47
C ASP A 132 -0.14 -9.16 -0.30
N PRO A 133 0.95 -9.92 -0.57
CA PRO A 133 0.89 -11.17 -1.32
C PRO A 133 -0.12 -12.19 -0.80
N THR A 134 -0.38 -12.19 0.52
CA THR A 134 -1.32 -13.13 1.16
C THR A 134 -2.78 -12.66 1.12
N TYR A 135 -3.02 -11.40 0.75
CA TYR A 135 -4.32 -10.72 0.82
C TYR A 135 -4.90 -10.63 2.24
N PHE A 136 -4.06 -10.69 3.27
CA PHE A 136 -4.44 -10.40 4.66
C PHE A 136 -4.76 -8.93 4.83
N VAL A 137 -4.01 -8.06 4.16
CA VAL A 137 -4.26 -6.62 4.08
C VAL A 137 -4.77 -6.25 2.68
N ASP A 138 -5.95 -5.66 2.62
CA ASP A 138 -6.43 -5.02 1.39
C ASP A 138 -5.87 -3.61 1.31
N MET A 139 -4.97 -3.42 0.35
CA MET A 139 -4.26 -2.18 0.09
C MET A 139 -4.84 -1.57 -1.19
N TYR A 140 -5.62 -0.49 -1.04
CA TYR A 140 -6.42 0.04 -2.15
C TYR A 140 -6.36 1.56 -2.24
N TYR A 141 -6.54 2.07 -3.45
CA TYR A 141 -6.89 3.44 -3.78
C TYR A 141 -8.42 3.55 -3.88
N ASP A 142 -9.02 4.48 -3.13
CA ASP A 142 -10.47 4.75 -3.17
C ASP A 142 -10.96 5.09 -4.60
N SER A 143 -10.17 5.86 -5.33
CA SER A 143 -10.43 6.25 -6.71
C SER A 143 -9.18 6.86 -7.34
N GLU A 144 -9.26 7.26 -8.61
CA GLU A 144 -8.21 8.04 -9.27
C GLU A 144 -7.88 9.35 -8.55
N LYS A 145 -8.76 9.88 -7.68
CA LYS A 145 -8.47 11.08 -6.88
C LYS A 145 -7.38 10.86 -5.84
N SER A 146 -7.08 9.60 -5.50
CA SER A 146 -5.96 9.23 -4.62
C SER A 146 -4.61 9.22 -5.35
N LEU A 147 -4.61 9.43 -6.67
CA LEU A 147 -3.41 9.56 -7.49
C LEU A 147 -3.12 11.04 -7.71
N HIS A 148 -1.99 11.51 -7.22
CA HIS A 148 -1.62 12.92 -7.30
C HIS A 148 -0.42 13.11 -8.22
N LEU A 149 -0.44 14.21 -8.99
CA LEU A 149 0.71 14.66 -9.78
C LEU A 149 1.26 15.95 -9.18
N PRO A 150 2.58 16.08 -9.02
CA PRO A 150 3.21 17.37 -8.78
C PRO A 150 2.80 18.39 -9.85
N PRO A 151 2.57 19.67 -9.51
CA PRO A 151 2.21 20.71 -10.49
C PRO A 151 3.13 20.76 -11.72
N GLU A 152 4.41 20.50 -11.52
CA GLU A 152 5.47 20.47 -12.55
C GLU A 152 5.31 19.30 -13.54
N LEU A 153 4.67 18.21 -13.13
CA LEU A 153 4.38 17.05 -13.98
C LEU A 153 2.97 17.10 -14.58
N ALA A 154 2.03 17.82 -13.95
CA ALA A 154 0.62 17.82 -14.32
C ALA A 154 0.33 18.25 -15.77
N GLN A 155 1.22 19.01 -16.42
CA GLN A 155 1.05 19.45 -17.81
C GLN A 155 1.49 18.40 -18.86
N ARG A 156 2.29 17.41 -18.46
CA ARG A 156 2.93 16.46 -19.38
C ARG A 156 2.79 15.01 -18.98
N CYS A 157 2.33 14.74 -17.76
CA CYS A 157 2.13 13.41 -17.24
C CYS A 157 0.66 13.17 -16.87
N GLN A 158 0.25 11.91 -16.93
CA GLN A 158 -1.06 11.44 -16.51
C GLN A 158 -0.90 10.18 -15.66
N LEU A 159 -1.72 10.08 -14.62
CA LEU A 159 -1.91 8.86 -13.84
C LEU A 159 -3.30 8.28 -14.15
N THR A 160 -3.38 6.96 -14.29
CA THR A 160 -4.65 6.23 -14.42
C THR A 160 -4.67 5.03 -13.49
N LEU A 161 -5.85 4.70 -12.96
CA LEU A 161 -6.03 3.57 -12.05
C LEU A 161 -6.76 2.42 -12.74
N HIS A 162 -6.15 1.24 -12.75
CA HIS A 162 -6.82 0.00 -13.13
C HIS A 162 -7.16 -0.81 -11.88
N THR A 163 -8.46 -1.11 -11.70
CA THR A 163 -8.93 -2.02 -10.64
C THR A 163 -9.24 -3.38 -11.24
N PRO A 164 -8.60 -4.47 -10.78
CA PRO A 164 -8.86 -5.79 -11.31
C PRO A 164 -10.28 -6.25 -10.99
N LYS A 165 -10.77 -7.23 -11.75
CA LYS A 165 -12.05 -7.89 -11.49
C LYS A 165 -11.79 -9.38 -11.26
N PRO A 166 -11.38 -9.78 -10.04
CA PRO A 166 -11.25 -11.19 -9.70
C PRO A 166 -12.56 -11.94 -9.97
N ASN A 167 -12.44 -13.17 -10.47
CA ASN A 167 -13.61 -14.02 -10.70
C ASN A 167 -14.26 -14.46 -9.38
N GLU A 168 -15.50 -14.94 -9.45
CA GLU A 168 -16.27 -15.32 -8.26
C GLU A 168 -15.61 -16.44 -7.45
N SER A 169 -14.97 -17.42 -8.11
CA SER A 169 -14.25 -18.50 -7.43
C SER A 169 -13.11 -17.97 -6.58
N MET A 170 -12.38 -16.98 -7.08
CA MET A 170 -11.25 -16.38 -6.38
C MET A 170 -11.70 -15.52 -5.19
N LYS A 171 -12.82 -14.80 -5.34
CA LYS A 171 -13.47 -14.08 -4.24
C LYS A 171 -13.97 -15.05 -3.16
N ALA A 172 -14.63 -16.13 -3.57
CA ALA A 172 -15.13 -17.15 -2.65
C ALA A 172 -13.98 -17.83 -1.90
N TYR A 173 -12.87 -18.08 -2.58
CA TYR A 173 -11.66 -18.60 -1.95
C TYR A 173 -11.07 -17.62 -0.94
N ALA A 174 -10.90 -16.34 -1.30
CA ALA A 174 -10.46 -15.31 -0.35
C ALA A 174 -11.32 -15.26 0.92
N LEU A 175 -12.65 -15.28 0.74
CA LEU A 175 -13.63 -15.30 1.82
C LEU A 175 -13.66 -16.60 2.65
N SER A 176 -12.95 -17.64 2.24
CA SER A 176 -12.87 -18.91 2.97
C SER A 176 -11.65 -19.01 3.89
N LEU A 177 -10.65 -18.14 3.71
CA LEU A 177 -9.38 -18.19 4.42
C LEU A 177 -9.50 -17.53 5.79
N ASP A 178 -9.44 -18.27 6.90
CA ASP A 178 -9.32 -17.65 8.22
C ASP A 178 -7.84 -17.28 8.52
N LYS A 179 -7.58 -16.53 9.60
CA LYS A 179 -6.24 -16.07 10.00
C LYS A 179 -5.19 -17.21 10.13
N ALA A 180 -5.64 -18.44 10.41
CA ALA A 180 -4.78 -19.62 10.50
C ALA A 180 -4.47 -20.28 9.14
N ASP A 181 -5.22 -19.92 8.10
CA ASP A 181 -5.20 -20.53 6.77
C ASP A 181 -4.72 -19.53 5.70
N ALA A 182 -3.80 -18.63 6.06
CA ALA A 182 -3.20 -17.72 5.07
C ALA A 182 -2.59 -18.55 3.92
N PRO A 183 -2.90 -18.21 2.66
CA PRO A 183 -2.43 -18.99 1.54
C PRO A 183 -0.91 -18.90 1.46
N PRO A 184 -0.23 -19.94 0.94
CA PRO A 184 1.19 -19.88 0.68
C PRO A 184 1.49 -18.64 -0.18
N ALA A 185 2.54 -17.88 0.17
CA ALA A 185 2.89 -16.63 -0.52
C ALA A 185 3.14 -16.84 -2.01
N GLU A 186 3.52 -18.06 -2.41
CA GLU A 186 3.74 -18.48 -3.80
C GLU A 186 2.47 -18.42 -4.66
N MET A 187 1.29 -18.45 -4.04
CA MET A 187 0.02 -18.33 -4.75
C MET A 187 -0.31 -16.87 -5.12
N ASP A 188 0.36 -15.91 -4.48
CA ASP A 188 0.30 -14.48 -4.79
C ASP A 188 -1.15 -13.96 -4.96
N LEU A 189 -2.00 -14.33 -4.00
CA LEU A 189 -3.43 -14.02 -4.02
C LEU A 189 -3.65 -12.52 -4.10
N GLY A 190 -2.87 -11.76 -3.33
CA GLY A 190 -2.94 -10.31 -3.29
C GLY A 190 -2.85 -9.65 -4.66
N ARG A 191 -1.96 -10.14 -5.53
CA ARG A 191 -1.82 -9.64 -6.91
C ARG A 191 -3.13 -9.68 -7.69
N GLN A 192 -3.97 -10.68 -7.45
CA GLN A 192 -5.22 -10.83 -8.19
C GLN A 192 -6.24 -9.73 -7.85
N PHE A 193 -6.11 -9.14 -6.66
CA PHE A 193 -6.94 -8.03 -6.18
C PHE A 193 -6.24 -6.66 -6.27
N ALA A 194 -4.92 -6.66 -6.47
CA ALA A 194 -4.09 -5.47 -6.53
C ALA A 194 -4.48 -4.52 -7.66
N GLN A 195 -4.70 -3.26 -7.33
CA GLN A 195 -4.85 -2.20 -8.32
C GLN A 195 -3.51 -1.90 -8.99
N THR A 196 -3.53 -1.53 -10.26
CA THR A 196 -2.36 -1.07 -11.01
C THR A 196 -2.50 0.40 -11.35
N VAL A 197 -1.51 1.20 -10.98
CA VAL A 197 -1.38 2.59 -11.41
C VAL A 197 -0.47 2.64 -12.62
N MET A 198 -0.89 3.36 -13.66
CA MET A 198 -0.07 3.64 -14.83
C MET A 198 0.28 5.13 -14.86
N LEU A 199 1.57 5.44 -14.95
CA LEU A 199 2.12 6.77 -15.17
C LEU A 199 2.59 6.87 -16.62
N VAL A 200 2.06 7.82 -17.37
CA VAL A 200 2.47 8.12 -18.75
C VAL A 200 2.91 9.57 -18.81
N CYS A 201 4.06 9.85 -19.39
CA CYS A 201 4.58 11.20 -19.58
C CYS A 201 4.96 11.44 -21.05
N GLN A 202 4.60 12.62 -21.58
CA GLN A 202 4.86 13.06 -22.95
C GLN A 202 6.06 14.00 -23.01
#